data_AF-A0A1F5ZUN4-F1
#
_entry.id   AF-A0A1F5ZUN4-F1
#
_cell.length_a   1.000
_cell.length_b   1.000
_cell.length_c   1.000
_cell.angle_alpha   90.00
_cell.angle_beta   90.00
_cell.angle_gamma   90.00
#
_symmetry.space_group_name_H-M   'P 1'
#
loop_
_entity.id
_entity.type
_entity.pdbx_description
1 polymer ?
#
loop_
_entity_poly.entity_id
_entity_poly.type
_entity_poly.pdbx_seq_one_letter_code
_entity_poly.pdbx_strand_id
1 'polypeptide(L)'
;MKKIIYVSDINERLKQLVIERLPWLVIGLGIGFLTSIYISNYKNILASNISLAFFIPIIVYMSDAVGTQTETIFVRDLSSHRANFLNYLKKEFSLGLVMGAILGCSIGILAYIWLRDIKVAGTVGLAMFINVLIAPITATLIPELLFKERQDPALGAGPFTTVLQDFISLMVYFLVASVILL
;
A
#
# COMPACT_ATOMS: atom_id res chain seq x y z
N MET A 1 27.04 0.66 -23.98
CA MET A 1 26.01 -0.04 -23.18
C MET A 1 26.50 -0.10 -21.74
N LYS A 2 25.81 0.55 -20.78
CA LYS A 2 26.10 0.38 -19.34
C LYS A 2 25.77 -1.06 -18.97
N LYS A 3 26.76 -1.80 -18.46
CA LYS A 3 26.60 -3.20 -18.02
C LYS A 3 25.63 -3.18 -16.84
N ILE A 4 24.48 -3.86 -16.97
CA ILE A 4 23.59 -4.08 -15.83
C ILE A 4 24.37 -5.01 -14.89
N ILE A 5 24.83 -4.48 -13.76
CA ILE A 5 25.49 -5.26 -12.73
C ILE A 5 24.37 -5.95 -11.96
N TYR A 6 24.05 -7.18 -12.34
CA TYR A 6 23.23 -8.04 -11.51
C TYR A 6 24.06 -8.41 -10.29
N VAL A 7 23.73 -7.83 -9.13
CA VAL A 7 24.24 -8.31 -7.85
C VAL A 7 23.76 -9.74 -7.69
N SER A 8 24.67 -10.69 -7.79
CA SER A 8 24.36 -12.11 -7.67
C SER A 8 24.48 -12.49 -6.20
N ASP A 9 23.35 -12.66 -5.52
CA ASP A 9 23.29 -13.07 -4.11
C ASP A 9 24.18 -14.29 -3.80
N ILE A 10 24.33 -15.20 -4.76
CA ILE A 10 25.12 -16.44 -4.61
C ILE A 10 26.63 -16.18 -4.60
N ASN A 11 27.10 -15.17 -5.33
CA ASN A 11 28.53 -14.90 -5.51
C ASN A 11 29.04 -13.79 -4.58
N GLU A 12 28.14 -13.00 -4.00
CA GLU A 12 28.47 -11.91 -3.09
C GLU A 12 28.74 -12.40 -1.66
N ARG A 13 29.64 -11.71 -0.95
CA ARG A 13 29.89 -12.02 0.46
C ARG A 13 28.67 -11.64 1.30
N LEU A 14 28.33 -12.46 2.30
CA LEU A 14 27.22 -12.18 3.23
C LEU A 14 27.24 -10.74 3.77
N LYS A 15 28.43 -10.24 4.16
CA LYS A 15 28.61 -8.87 4.66
C LYS A 15 28.14 -7.81 3.64
N GLN A 16 28.41 -8.03 2.36
CA GLN A 16 28.05 -7.09 1.30
C GLN A 16 26.53 -7.07 1.08
N LEU A 17 25.90 -8.26 1.03
CA LEU A 17 24.45 -8.38 0.95
C LEU A 17 23.72 -7.71 2.13
N VAL A 18 24.27 -7.84 3.35
CA VAL A 18 23.72 -7.16 4.53
C VAL A 18 23.84 -5.65 4.38
N ILE A 19 25.00 -5.13 3.97
CA ILE A 19 25.21 -3.68 3.80
C ILE A 19 24.29 -3.08 2.73
N GLU A 20 23.98 -3.84 1.68
CA GLU A 20 23.10 -3.38 0.60
C GLU A 20 21.61 -3.40 0.99
N ARG A 21 21.18 -4.34 1.83
CA ARG A 21 19.76 -4.53 2.19
C ARG A 21 19.37 -3.86 3.51
N LEU A 22 20.24 -3.90 4.51
CA LEU A 22 19.95 -3.46 5.87
C LEU A 22 19.53 -1.98 5.95
N PRO A 23 20.12 -1.03 5.21
CA PRO A 23 19.70 0.37 5.28
C PRO A 23 18.20 0.56 4.95
N TRP A 24 17.72 -0.11 3.91
CA TRP A 24 16.30 -0.05 3.52
C TRP A 24 15.39 -0.69 4.56
N LEU A 25 15.81 -1.81 5.15
CA LEU A 25 15.07 -2.47 6.23
C LEU A 25 15.03 -1.63 7.52
N VAL A 26 16.11 -0.92 7.86
CA VAL A 26 16.16 -0.02 9.02
C VAL A 26 15.24 1.19 8.81
N ILE A 27 15.20 1.75 7.60
CA ILE A 27 14.24 2.81 7.24
C ILE A 27 12.81 2.28 7.38
N GLY A 28 12.52 1.11 6.79
CA GLY A 28 11.20 0.47 6.90
C GLY A 28 10.79 0.20 8.35
N LEU A 29 11.71 -0.29 9.18
CA LEU A 29 11.48 -0.49 10.62
C LEU A 29 11.13 0.83 11.33
N GLY A 30 11.86 1.90 11.03
CA GLY A 30 11.59 3.23 11.60
C GLY A 30 10.19 3.74 11.23
N ILE A 31 9.81 3.65 9.95
CA ILE A 31 8.49 4.08 9.50
C ILE A 31 7.40 3.17 10.08
N GLY A 32 7.58 1.84 10.10
CA GLY A 32 6.65 0.90 10.73
C GLY A 32 6.44 1.15 12.22
N PHE A 33 7.49 1.58 12.92
CA PHE A 33 7.38 2.02 14.32
C PHE A 33 6.58 3.32 14.45
N LEU A 34 6.78 4.30 13.56
CA LEU A 34 5.95 5.52 13.50
C LEU A 34 4.48 5.19 13.21
N THR A 35 4.21 4.25 12.29
CA THR A 35 2.87 3.72 12.03
C THR A 35 2.25 3.11 13.29
N SER A 36 3.03 2.36 14.07
CA SER A 36 2.58 1.77 15.34
C SER A 36 2.21 2.84 16.38
N ILE A 37 3.02 3.91 16.50
CA ILE A 37 2.70 5.06 17.35
C ILE A 37 1.41 5.73 16.87
N TYR A 38 1.26 5.95 15.57
CA TYR A 38 0.07 6.57 15.00
C TYR A 38 -1.20 5.76 15.33
N ILE A 39 -1.16 4.44 15.13
CA ILE A 39 -2.28 3.53 15.41
C ILE A 39 -2.61 3.49 16.91
N SER A 40 -1.63 3.68 17.79
CA SER A 40 -1.86 3.70 19.24
C SER A 40 -2.84 4.79 19.69
N ASN A 41 -3.01 5.87 18.90
CA ASN A 41 -4.03 6.89 19.15
C ASN A 41 -5.46 6.35 19.05
N TYR A 42 -5.67 5.25 18.32
CA TYR A 42 -6.96 4.59 18.14
C TYR A 42 -7.20 3.45 19.15
N LYS A 43 -6.38 3.35 20.21
CA LYS A 43 -6.49 2.30 21.24
C LYS A 43 -7.89 2.14 21.83
N ASN A 44 -8.63 3.24 22.01
CA ASN A 44 -9.97 3.21 22.58
C ASN A 44 -10.98 2.59 21.60
N ILE A 45 -10.86 2.88 20.31
CA ILE A 45 -11.69 2.27 19.26
C ILE A 45 -11.40 0.78 19.16
N LEU A 46 -10.12 0.40 19.18
CA LEU A 46 -9.67 -1.00 19.19
C LEU A 46 -10.14 -1.76 20.43
N ALA A 47 -10.09 -1.14 21.62
CA ALA A 47 -10.56 -1.76 22.86
C ALA A 47 -12.07 -2.03 22.84
N SER A 48 -12.86 -1.08 22.30
CA SER A 48 -14.31 -1.24 22.16
C SER A 48 -14.71 -2.15 21.00
N ASN A 49 -13.85 -2.33 19.99
CA ASN A 49 -14.12 -3.09 18.76
C ASN A 49 -12.91 -3.96 18.37
N ILE A 50 -12.58 -4.93 19.22
CA ILE A 50 -11.39 -5.81 19.05
C ILE A 50 -11.37 -6.47 17.67
N SER A 51 -12.54 -6.77 17.11
CA SER A 51 -12.68 -7.40 15.79
C SER A 51 -12.07 -6.60 14.64
N LEU A 52 -11.87 -5.28 14.78
CA LEU A 52 -11.17 -4.48 13.76
C LEU A 52 -9.73 -4.95 13.56
N ALA A 53 -9.07 -5.43 14.61
CA ALA A 53 -7.70 -5.93 14.52
C ALA A 53 -7.57 -7.13 13.59
N PHE A 54 -8.64 -7.94 13.44
CA PHE A 54 -8.65 -9.13 12.58
C PHE A 54 -8.55 -8.78 11.09
N PHE A 55 -8.96 -7.56 10.71
CA PHE A 55 -8.96 -7.11 9.31
C PHE A 55 -7.73 -6.29 8.94
N ILE A 56 -6.87 -5.93 9.89
CA ILE A 56 -5.62 -5.21 9.61
C ILE A 56 -4.77 -5.94 8.55
N PRO A 57 -4.49 -7.27 8.67
CA PRO A 57 -3.64 -7.94 7.70
C PRO A 57 -4.20 -7.91 6.28
N ILE A 58 -5.51 -8.11 6.11
CA ILE A 58 -6.13 -8.13 4.78
C ILE A 58 -6.22 -6.73 4.17
N ILE A 59 -6.49 -5.70 4.99
CA ILE A 59 -6.51 -4.31 4.52
C ILE A 59 -5.14 -3.90 4.00
N VAL A 60 -4.08 -4.17 4.78
CA VAL A 60 -2.70 -3.86 4.40
C VAL A 60 -2.31 -4.63 3.14
N TYR A 61 -2.48 -5.96 3.15
CA TYR A 61 -2.14 -6.82 2.02
C TYR A 61 -2.83 -6.40 0.72
N MET A 62 -4.15 -6.16 0.75
CA MET A 62 -4.88 -5.81 -0.47
C MET A 62 -4.46 -4.44 -1.02
N SER A 63 -4.15 -3.48 -0.13
CA SER A 63 -3.67 -2.15 -0.53
C SER A 63 -2.30 -2.23 -1.20
N ASP A 64 -1.40 -3.05 -0.67
CA ASP A 64 -0.06 -3.29 -1.23
C ASP A 64 -0.13 -4.12 -2.52
N ALA A 65 -1.00 -5.13 -2.59
CA ALA A 65 -1.17 -5.96 -3.79
C ALA A 65 -1.71 -5.15 -4.98
N VAL A 66 -2.69 -4.26 -4.76
CA VAL A 66 -3.17 -3.34 -5.80
C VAL A 66 -2.08 -2.34 -6.17
N GLY A 67 -1.42 -1.73 -5.18
CA GLY A 67 -0.33 -0.78 -5.41
C GLY A 67 0.80 -1.38 -6.24
N THR A 68 1.29 -2.55 -5.87
CA THR A 68 2.38 -3.27 -6.57
C THR A 68 1.99 -3.63 -8.00
N GLN A 69 0.73 -4.04 -8.23
CA GLN A 69 0.23 -4.30 -9.59
C GLN A 69 0.25 -3.02 -10.44
N THR A 70 -0.27 -1.92 -9.91
CA THR A 70 -0.26 -0.62 -10.59
C THR A 70 1.18 -0.15 -10.84
N GLU A 71 2.06 -0.21 -9.85
CA GLU A 71 3.45 0.22 -9.95
C GLU A 71 4.21 -0.55 -11.04
N THR A 72 4.07 -1.87 -11.05
CA THR A 72 4.73 -2.73 -12.05
C THR A 72 4.31 -2.36 -13.47
N ILE A 73 3.01 -2.12 -13.68
CA ILE A 73 2.48 -1.71 -14.99
C ILE A 73 2.95 -0.30 -15.34
N PHE A 74 2.93 0.62 -14.38
CA PHE A 74 3.29 2.02 -14.58
C PHE A 74 4.78 2.21 -14.91
N VAL A 75 5.69 1.54 -14.19
CA VAL A 75 7.13 1.54 -14.48
C VAL A 75 7.40 1.05 -15.90
N ARG A 76 6.69 0.01 -16.34
CA ARG A 76 6.76 -0.46 -17.73
C ARG A 76 6.26 0.58 -18.72
N ASP A 77 5.16 1.25 -18.44
CA ASP A 77 4.60 2.28 -19.32
C ASP A 77 5.51 3.52 -19.44
N LEU A 78 6.15 3.93 -18.33
CA LEU A 78 7.18 4.97 -18.30
C LEU A 78 8.37 4.65 -19.22
N SER A 79 8.87 3.40 -19.17
CA SER A 79 9.98 2.96 -20.03
C SER A 79 9.67 3.10 -21.53
N SER A 80 8.39 2.97 -21.90
CA SER A 80 7.94 3.12 -23.29
C SER A 80 7.63 4.56 -23.70
N HIS A 81 7.85 5.55 -22.83
CA HIS A 81 7.56 6.99 -23.03
C HIS A 81 6.10 7.27 -23.42
N ARG A 82 5.18 6.37 -23.08
CA ARG A 82 3.75 6.46 -23.47
C ARG A 82 2.84 7.00 -22.36
N ALA A 83 3.36 7.19 -21.16
CA ALA A 83 2.55 7.58 -20.00
C ALA A 83 2.51 9.10 -19.82
N ASN A 84 1.33 9.69 -19.98
CA ASN A 84 1.01 10.96 -19.33
C ASN A 84 0.46 10.63 -17.93
N PHE A 85 1.17 11.05 -16.88
CA PHE A 85 0.85 10.71 -15.49
C PHE A 85 -0.59 11.03 -15.08
N LEU A 86 -1.11 12.20 -15.47
CA LEU A 86 -2.49 12.59 -15.14
C LEU A 86 -3.52 11.70 -15.85
N ASN A 87 -3.28 11.35 -17.12
CA ASN A 87 -4.18 10.45 -17.85
C ASN A 87 -4.10 9.02 -17.32
N TYR A 88 -2.93 8.59 -16.86
CA TYR A 88 -2.76 7.29 -16.19
C TYR A 88 -3.56 7.25 -14.89
N LEU A 89 -3.36 8.23 -14.00
CA LEU A 89 -4.09 8.34 -12.73
C LEU A 89 -5.61 8.43 -12.93
N LYS A 90 -6.10 9.11 -13.96
CA LYS A 90 -7.54 9.14 -14.28
C LYS A 90 -8.09 7.75 -14.64
N LYS A 91 -7.32 6.95 -15.38
CA LYS A 91 -7.72 5.57 -15.70
C LYS A 91 -7.67 4.69 -14.47
N GLU A 92 -6.61 4.79 -13.66
CA GLU A 92 -6.48 4.07 -12.40
C GLU A 92 -7.59 4.45 -11.41
N PHE A 93 -8.00 5.71 -11.35
CA PHE A 93 -9.13 6.13 -10.52
C PHE A 93 -10.42 5.44 -10.95
N SER A 94 -10.72 5.37 -12.26
CA SER A 94 -11.88 4.64 -12.78
C SER A 94 -11.81 3.14 -12.49
N LEU A 95 -10.62 2.52 -12.61
CA LEU A 95 -10.41 1.12 -12.25
C LEU A 95 -10.60 0.92 -10.74
N GLY A 96 -10.04 1.80 -9.92
CA GLY A 96 -10.15 1.79 -8.46
C GLY A 96 -11.57 1.96 -7.97
N LEU A 97 -12.42 2.73 -8.65
CA LEU A 97 -13.86 2.80 -8.32
C LEU A 97 -14.53 1.44 -8.49
N VAL A 98 -14.28 0.75 -9.59
CA VAL A 98 -14.89 -0.55 -9.89
C VAL A 98 -14.31 -1.64 -8.99
N MET A 99 -12.98 -1.76 -8.93
CA MET A 99 -12.29 -2.74 -8.11
C MET A 99 -12.52 -2.52 -6.63
N GLY A 100 -12.48 -1.27 -6.17
CA GLY A 100 -12.78 -0.90 -4.81
C GLY A 100 -14.20 -1.25 -4.43
N ALA A 101 -15.18 -1.03 -5.32
CA ALA A 101 -16.57 -1.39 -5.05
C ALA A 101 -16.73 -2.91 -4.93
N ILE A 102 -16.11 -3.68 -5.83
CA ILE A 102 -16.14 -5.14 -5.80
C ILE A 102 -15.49 -5.65 -4.50
N LEU A 103 -14.23 -5.28 -4.26
CA LEU A 103 -13.45 -5.78 -3.12
C LEU A 103 -14.01 -5.30 -1.78
N GLY A 104 -14.41 -4.03 -1.69
CA GLY A 104 -15.03 -3.43 -0.51
C GLY A 104 -16.37 -4.08 -0.16
N CYS A 105 -17.26 -4.28 -1.13
CA CYS A 105 -18.51 -5.00 -0.91
C CYS A 105 -18.24 -6.46 -0.53
N SER A 106 -17.33 -7.15 -1.21
CA SER A 106 -17.00 -8.54 -0.89
C SER A 106 -16.52 -8.70 0.54
N ILE A 107 -15.53 -7.91 0.99
CA ILE A 107 -15.01 -8.04 2.34
C ILE A 107 -16.01 -7.56 3.40
N GLY A 108 -16.81 -6.53 3.10
CA GLY A 108 -17.88 -6.06 3.99
C GLY A 108 -18.97 -7.13 4.19
N ILE A 109 -19.40 -7.80 3.12
CA ILE A 109 -20.37 -8.90 3.19
C ILE A 109 -19.80 -10.06 4.00
N LEU A 110 -18.55 -10.48 3.74
CA LEU A 110 -17.91 -11.55 4.49
C LEU A 110 -17.77 -11.21 5.98
N ALA A 111 -17.36 -9.98 6.30
CA ALA A 111 -17.28 -9.48 7.67
C ALA A 111 -18.66 -9.50 8.36
N TYR A 112 -19.72 -9.10 7.66
CA TYR A 112 -21.08 -9.13 8.21
C TYR A 112 -21.59 -10.55 8.43
N ILE A 113 -21.37 -11.47 7.48
CA ILE A 113 -21.77 -12.88 7.62
C ILE A 113 -21.08 -13.51 8.83
N TRP A 114 -19.81 -13.19 9.05
CA TRP A 114 -19.01 -13.75 10.13
C TRP A 114 -19.33 -13.14 11.50
N LEU A 115 -19.26 -11.82 11.63
CA LEU A 115 -19.33 -11.13 12.92
C LEU A 115 -20.73 -10.65 13.29
N ARG A 116 -21.66 -10.58 12.32
CA ARG A 116 -23.02 -10.04 12.49
C ARG A 116 -23.07 -8.61 13.02
N ASP A 117 -21.99 -7.86 12.85
CA ASP A 117 -21.88 -6.44 13.22
C ASP A 117 -21.84 -5.57 11.96
N ILE A 118 -22.89 -4.79 11.74
CA ILE A 118 -23.03 -3.93 10.57
C ILE A 118 -22.04 -2.76 10.59
N LYS A 119 -21.67 -2.26 11.76
CA LYS A 119 -20.74 -1.12 11.87
C LYS A 119 -19.32 -1.56 11.56
N VAL A 120 -18.90 -2.72 12.08
CA VAL A 120 -17.59 -3.31 11.74
C VAL A 120 -17.54 -3.69 10.26
N ALA A 121 -18.59 -4.35 9.75
CA ALA A 121 -18.66 -4.72 8.33
C ALA A 121 -18.60 -3.50 7.39
N GLY A 122 -19.37 -2.44 7.70
CA GLY A 122 -19.36 -1.19 6.96
C GLY A 122 -18.00 -0.49 7.02
N THR A 123 -17.35 -0.50 8.19
CA THR A 123 -16.00 0.04 8.38
C THR A 123 -14.98 -0.66 7.48
N VAL A 124 -14.95 -1.99 7.52
CA VAL A 124 -14.00 -2.79 6.73
C VAL A 124 -14.26 -2.63 5.24
N GLY A 125 -15.51 -2.69 4.81
CA GLY A 125 -15.88 -2.55 3.40
C GLY A 125 -15.55 -1.17 2.82
N LEU A 126 -15.92 -0.09 3.53
CA LEU A 126 -15.65 1.27 3.08
C LEU A 126 -14.15 1.60 3.11
N ALA A 127 -13.43 1.16 4.15
CA ALA A 127 -12.00 1.36 4.20
C ALA A 127 -11.27 0.62 3.07
N MET A 128 -11.66 -0.63 2.77
CA MET A 128 -11.11 -1.37 1.64
C MET A 128 -11.39 -0.65 0.31
N PHE A 129 -12.61 -0.16 0.11
CA PHE A 129 -12.96 0.63 -1.07
C PHE A 129 -12.03 1.84 -1.25
N ILE A 130 -11.87 2.66 -0.20
CA ILE A 130 -11.04 3.87 -0.25
C ILE A 130 -9.58 3.49 -0.47
N ASN A 131 -9.07 2.47 0.23
CA ASN A 131 -7.70 2.03 0.09
C ASN A 131 -7.36 1.56 -1.33
N VAL A 132 -8.22 0.73 -1.94
CA VAL A 132 -8.05 0.30 -3.33
C VAL A 132 -8.12 1.49 -4.29
N LEU A 133 -8.98 2.47 -4.02
CA LEU A 133 -9.11 3.67 -4.84
C LEU A 133 -7.86 4.56 -4.83
N ILE A 134 -7.20 4.70 -3.68
CA ILE A 134 -6.03 5.59 -3.54
C ILE A 134 -4.68 4.89 -3.72
N ALA A 135 -4.62 3.55 -3.62
CA ALA A 135 -3.39 2.77 -3.77
C ALA A 135 -2.61 3.06 -5.05
N PRO A 136 -3.26 3.27 -6.22
CA PRO A 136 -2.54 3.67 -7.44
C PRO A 136 -1.78 4.99 -7.32
N ILE A 137 -2.29 5.95 -6.53
CA ILE A 137 -1.68 7.29 -6.41
C ILE A 137 -0.35 7.18 -5.68
N THR A 138 -0.34 6.49 -4.55
CA THR A 138 0.85 6.29 -3.71
C THR A 138 1.88 5.42 -4.43
N ALA A 139 1.44 4.36 -5.10
CA ALA A 139 2.28 3.43 -5.83
C ALA A 139 2.98 4.03 -7.06
N THR A 140 2.38 5.03 -7.70
CA THR A 140 2.95 5.63 -8.93
C THR A 140 3.71 6.93 -8.68
N LEU A 141 3.52 7.57 -7.53
CA LEU A 141 4.14 8.85 -7.21
C LEU A 141 5.67 8.78 -7.19
N ILE A 142 6.24 7.77 -6.52
CA ILE A 142 7.69 7.61 -6.41
C ILE A 142 8.33 7.28 -7.77
N PRO A 143 7.85 6.26 -8.53
CA PRO A 143 8.36 6.01 -9.88
C PRO A 143 8.29 7.23 -10.81
N GLU A 144 7.19 8.00 -10.77
CA GLU A 144 7.02 9.21 -11.59
C GLU A 144 8.05 10.29 -11.23
N LEU A 145 8.32 10.51 -9.94
CA LEU A 145 9.33 11.47 -9.48
C LEU A 145 10.73 11.06 -9.93
N LEU A 146 11.09 9.78 -9.76
CA LEU A 146 12.36 9.24 -10.20
C LEU A 146 12.54 9.38 -11.72
N PHE A 147 11.49 9.10 -12.50
CA PHE A 147 11.50 9.27 -13.95
C PHE A 147 11.77 10.72 -14.36
N LYS A 148 11.11 11.69 -13.70
CA LYS A 148 11.32 13.13 -13.94
C LYS A 148 12.73 13.58 -13.62
N GLU A 149 13.36 12.98 -12.61
CA GLU A 149 14.76 13.23 -12.25
C GLU A 149 15.76 12.45 -13.12
N ARG A 150 15.30 11.72 -14.14
CA ARG A 150 16.11 10.86 -15.02
C ARG A 150 16.81 9.72 -14.26
N GLN A 151 16.25 9.30 -13.14
CA GLN A 151 16.65 8.12 -12.39
C GLN A 151 15.83 6.89 -12.85
N ASP A 152 16.26 5.70 -12.44
CA ASP A 152 15.56 4.45 -12.76
C ASP A 152 14.26 4.36 -11.94
N PRO A 153 13.06 4.39 -12.57
CA PRO A 153 11.79 4.33 -11.85
C PRO A 153 11.57 3.02 -11.10
N ALA A 154 12.27 1.93 -11.49
CA ALA A 154 12.19 0.65 -10.79
C ALA A 154 12.75 0.70 -9.36
N LEU A 155 13.55 1.72 -9.03
CA LEU A 155 13.99 1.97 -7.65
C LEU A 155 12.83 2.37 -6.73
N GLY A 156 11.69 2.80 -7.30
CA GLY A 156 10.47 3.11 -6.56
C GLY A 156 9.80 1.87 -5.94
N ALA A 157 9.97 0.68 -6.51
CA ALA A 157 9.28 -0.54 -6.09
C ALA A 157 9.92 -1.24 -4.87
N GLY A 158 10.61 -0.45 -4.03
CA GLY A 158 11.38 -0.93 -2.89
C GLY A 158 10.60 -0.97 -1.58
N PRO A 159 11.22 -1.47 -0.50
CA PRO A 159 10.61 -1.57 0.84
C PRO A 159 10.05 -0.25 1.38
N PHE A 160 10.59 0.88 0.94
CA PHE A 160 10.11 2.20 1.33
C PHE A 160 8.65 2.43 0.88
N THR A 161 8.32 2.09 -0.37
CA THR A 161 6.98 2.31 -0.93
C THR A 161 5.96 1.38 -0.28
N THR A 162 6.34 0.13 -0.01
CA THR A 162 5.51 -0.82 0.77
C THR A 162 5.19 -0.26 2.15
N VAL A 163 6.18 0.19 2.92
CA VAL A 163 5.89 0.68 4.29
C VAL A 163 5.10 2.00 4.28
N LEU A 164 5.28 2.84 3.27
CA LEU A 164 4.43 4.02 3.07
C LEU A 164 2.98 3.63 2.76
N GLN A 165 2.78 2.59 1.92
CA GLN A 165 1.47 2.05 1.59
C GLN A 165 0.78 1.43 2.83
N ASP A 166 1.52 0.70 3.66
CA ASP A 166 1.04 0.15 4.92
C ASP A 166 0.56 1.28 5.85
N PHE A 167 1.35 2.34 5.99
CA PHE A 167 1.00 3.49 6.82
C PHE A 167 -0.30 4.15 6.34
N ILE A 168 -0.40 4.45 5.04
CA ILE A 168 -1.56 5.12 4.45
C ILE A 168 -2.81 4.24 4.56
N SER A 169 -2.70 2.94 4.29
CA SER A 169 -3.84 2.02 4.35
C SER A 169 -4.41 1.88 5.76
N LEU A 170 -3.55 1.87 6.78
CA LEU A 170 -3.97 1.85 8.19
C LEU A 170 -4.51 3.21 8.63
N MET A 171 -3.94 4.31 8.14
CA MET A 171 -4.46 5.64 8.39
C MET A 171 -5.91 5.77 7.90
N VAL A 172 -6.18 5.37 6.66
CA VAL A 172 -7.54 5.36 6.10
C VAL A 172 -8.45 4.42 6.89
N TYR A 173 -7.99 3.21 7.21
CA TYR A 173 -8.79 2.23 7.96
C TYR A 173 -9.29 2.79 9.29
N PHE A 174 -8.39 3.38 10.07
CA PHE A 174 -8.73 3.93 11.38
C PHE A 174 -9.48 5.26 11.32
N LEU A 175 -9.29 6.07 10.28
CA LEU A 175 -10.12 7.25 10.03
C LEU A 175 -11.56 6.85 9.73
N VAL A 176 -11.78 5.86 8.85
CA VAL A 176 -13.11 5.32 8.55
C VAL A 176 -13.75 4.72 9.80
N ALA A 177 -12.98 3.93 10.56
CA ALA A 177 -13.45 3.36 11.82
C ALA A 177 -13.90 4.45 12.82
N SER A 178 -13.15 5.55 12.91
CA SER A 178 -13.48 6.67 13.80
C SER A 178 -14.77 7.36 13.38
N VAL A 179 -15.00 7.56 12.07
CA VAL A 179 -16.21 8.20 11.56
C VAL A 179 -17.46 7.34 11.79
N ILE A 180 -17.33 6.01 11.80
CA ILE A 180 -18.47 5.08 11.89
C ILE A 180 -18.77 4.64 13.34
N LEU A 181 -17.73 4.52 14.18
CA LEU A 181 -17.82 3.90 15.50
C LEU A 181 -17.79 4.87 16.68
N LEU A 182 -17.38 6.12 16.46
CA LEU A 182 -17.52 7.21 17.44
C LEU A 182 -18.87 7.90 17.23
#